data_AF-A0A7J4JE41-F1
#
_entry.id   AF-A0A7J4JE41-F1
#
_cell.length_a   1.000
_cell.length_b   1.000
_cell.length_c   1.000
_cell.angle_alpha   90.00
_cell.angle_beta   90.00
_cell.angle_gamma   90.00
#
_symmetry.space_group_name_H-M   'P 1'
#
loop_
_entity.id
_entity.type
_entity.pdbx_description
1 polymer ?
#
loop_
_entity_poly.entity_id
_entity_poly.type
_entity_poly.pdbx_seq_one_letter_code
_entity_poly.pdbx_strand_id
1 'polypeptide(L)'
;MKPGGMNMNVDTKNVTDLMASVANDSTVPRNIRLALDEARKKLQEKDLDVGITGAIYLLDDISNDINMPSHTRTEIWQIISELESIREKIKK
;
A
#
# COMPACT_ATOMS: atom_id res chain seq x y z
N MET A 1 -24.33 -18.02 -9.72
CA MET A 1 -23.97 -17.01 -8.71
C MET A 1 -22.60 -16.46 -9.08
N LYS A 2 -22.52 -15.21 -9.56
CA LYS A 2 -21.23 -14.51 -9.62
C LYS A 2 -20.99 -13.98 -8.20
N PRO A 3 -19.92 -14.36 -7.49
CA PRO A 3 -19.61 -13.73 -6.22
C PRO A 3 -19.33 -12.25 -6.51
N GLY A 4 -19.91 -11.37 -5.69
CA GLY A 4 -20.03 -9.93 -5.92
C GLY A 4 -18.75 -9.31 -6.46
N GLY A 5 -18.87 -8.57 -7.56
CA GLY A 5 -17.80 -7.70 -8.04
C GLY A 5 -17.49 -6.68 -6.95
N MET A 6 -16.37 -6.88 -6.28
CA MET A 6 -15.86 -6.00 -5.22
C MET A 6 -15.54 -4.64 -5.84
N ASN A 7 -15.91 -3.56 -5.18
CA ASN A 7 -15.80 -2.20 -5.71
C ASN A 7 -14.33 -1.72 -5.59
N MET A 8 -13.68 -1.36 -6.70
CA MET A 8 -12.27 -0.94 -6.70
C MET A 8 -11.98 0.22 -5.73
N ASN A 9 -12.96 1.10 -5.51
CA ASN A 9 -12.83 2.23 -4.58
C ASN A 9 -12.84 1.76 -3.11
N VAL A 10 -13.46 0.61 -2.83
CA VAL A 10 -13.40 -0.04 -1.51
C VAL A 10 -12.04 -0.71 -1.31
N ASP A 11 -11.50 -1.36 -2.34
CA ASP A 11 -10.19 -2.01 -2.27
C ASP A 11 -9.06 -1.00 -2.02
N THR A 12 -9.04 0.11 -2.76
CA THR A 12 -8.05 1.18 -2.57
C THR A 12 -8.23 1.90 -1.23
N LYS A 13 -9.47 2.01 -0.73
CA LYS A 13 -9.73 2.55 0.60
C LYS A 13 -9.18 1.65 1.70
N ASN A 14 -9.43 0.35 1.65
CA ASN A 14 -8.93 -0.59 2.66
C ASN A 14 -7.41 -0.55 2.77
N VAL A 15 -6.70 -0.57 1.64
CA VAL A 15 -5.23 -0.52 1.64
C VAL A 15 -4.70 0.85 2.12
N THR A 16 -5.38 1.95 1.78
CA THR A 16 -4.99 3.29 2.28
C THR A 16 -5.26 3.48 3.77
N ASP A 17 -6.29 2.84 4.32
CA ASP A 17 -6.58 2.81 5.75
C ASP A 17 -5.54 1.97 6.51
N LEU A 18 -5.12 0.82 5.96
CA LEU A 18 -4.03 0.01 6.50
C LEU A 18 -2.71 0.79 6.51
N MET A 19 -2.35 1.43 5.39
CA MET A 19 -1.17 2.30 5.32
C MET A 19 -1.23 3.43 6.36
N ALA A 20 -2.40 4.05 6.56
CA ALA A 20 -2.57 5.10 7.56
C ALA A 20 -2.40 4.58 8.99
N SER A 21 -2.88 3.37 9.28
CA SER A 21 -2.68 2.74 10.59
C SER A 21 -1.20 2.58 10.92
N VAL A 22 -0.42 2.03 9.99
CA VAL A 22 1.03 1.85 10.15
C VAL A 22 1.75 3.19 10.23
N ALA A 23 1.36 4.17 9.41
CA ALA A 23 1.94 5.51 9.43
C ALA A 23 1.66 6.28 10.73
N ASN A 24 0.60 5.93 11.46
CA ASN A 24 0.26 6.54 12.76
C ASN A 24 0.90 5.83 13.95
N ASP A 25 1.53 4.68 13.76
CA ASP A 25 2.21 3.97 14.83
C ASP A 25 3.54 4.68 15.21
N SER A 26 3.58 5.20 16.43
CA SER A 26 4.75 5.91 16.97
C SER A 26 6.00 5.03 17.15
N THR A 27 5.85 3.71 17.13
CA THR A 27 6.96 2.75 17.19
C THR A 27 7.66 2.57 15.84
N VAL A 28 7.04 3.05 14.76
CA VAL A 28 7.57 2.98 13.39
C VAL A 28 8.51 4.16 13.11
N PRO A 29 9.73 3.91 12.60
CA PRO A 29 10.66 4.96 12.18
C PRO A 29 10.04 6.00 11.24
N ARG A 30 10.44 7.27 11.40
CA ARG A 30 9.86 8.41 10.66
C ARG A 30 9.94 8.23 9.14
N ASN A 31 11.05 7.71 8.63
CA ASN A 31 11.25 7.51 7.19
C ASN A 31 10.25 6.50 6.62
N ILE A 32 9.96 5.41 7.33
CA ILE A 32 8.96 4.41 6.92
C ILE A 32 7.55 5.02 6.92
N ARG A 33 7.21 5.80 7.96
CA ARG A 33 5.92 6.52 8.02
C ARG A 33 5.76 7.52 6.86
N LEU A 34 6.81 8.26 6.53
CA LEU A 34 6.80 9.19 5.39
C LEU A 34 6.61 8.45 4.05
N ALA A 35 7.30 7.32 3.85
CA ALA A 35 7.15 6.53 2.64
C ALA A 35 5.74 5.96 2.47
N LEU A 36 5.11 5.52 3.57
CA LEU A 36 3.71 5.11 3.57
C LEU A 36 2.76 6.25 3.16
N ASP A 37 2.95 7.45 3.71
CA ASP A 37 2.15 8.62 3.32
C ASP A 37 2.39 9.03 1.86
N GLU A 38 3.60 8.89 1.34
CA GLU A 38 3.90 9.11 -0.08
C GLU A 38 3.24 8.05 -0.98
N ALA A 39 3.32 6.77 -0.60
CA ALA A 39 2.64 5.68 -1.29
C ALA A 39 1.12 5.90 -1.35
N ARG A 40 0.49 6.37 -0.26
CA ARG A 40 -0.93 6.73 -0.22
C ARG A 40 -1.28 7.83 -1.23
N LYS A 41 -0.43 8.85 -1.38
CA LYS A 41 -0.62 9.92 -2.37
C LYS A 41 -0.55 9.39 -3.80
N LYS A 42 0.30 8.40 -4.08
CA LYS A 42 0.38 7.76 -5.41
C LYS A 42 -0.94 7.10 -5.81
N LEU A 43 -1.74 6.63 -4.85
CA LEU A 43 -3.06 6.05 -5.13
C LEU A 43 -4.13 7.10 -5.50
N GLN A 44 -3.80 8.40 -5.44
CA GLN A 44 -4.66 9.50 -5.89
C GLN A 44 -4.32 9.97 -7.32
N GLU A 45 -3.36 9.32 -7.98
CA GLU A 45 -3.01 9.62 -9.37
C GLU A 45 -4.21 9.36 -10.31
N LYS A 46 -4.28 10.12 -11.42
CA LYS A 46 -5.36 9.97 -12.41
C LYS A 46 -5.38 8.57 -13.03
N ASP A 47 -4.20 8.02 -13.26
CA ASP A 47 -4.01 6.64 -13.69
C ASP A 47 -3.67 5.79 -12.47
N LEU A 48 -4.63 4.95 -12.08
CA LEU A 48 -4.50 4.11 -10.89
C LEU A 48 -3.46 3.00 -11.07
N ASP A 49 -3.24 2.47 -12.27
CA ASP A 49 -2.21 1.44 -12.51
C ASP A 49 -0.80 2.02 -12.34
N VAL A 50 -0.60 3.24 -12.86
CA VAL A 50 0.62 4.02 -12.65
C VAL A 50 0.80 4.37 -11.17
N GLY A 51 -0.27 4.81 -10.51
CA GLY A 51 -0.29 5.12 -9.09
C GLY A 51 0.10 3.92 -8.21
N ILE A 52 -0.52 2.77 -8.44
CA ILE A 52 -0.21 1.52 -7.72
C ILE A 52 1.23 1.09 -7.97
N THR A 53 1.69 1.14 -9.22
CA THR A 53 3.08 0.78 -9.54
C THR A 53 4.06 1.69 -8.79
N GLY A 54 3.82 3.00 -8.77
CA GLY A 54 4.63 3.94 -7.99
C GLY A 54 4.60 3.68 -6.48
N ALA A 55 3.43 3.34 -5.92
CA ALA A 55 3.30 2.99 -4.51
C ALA A 55 4.11 1.73 -4.17
N ILE A 56 4.01 0.67 -4.98
CA ILE A 56 4.76 -0.59 -4.77
C ILE A 56 6.27 -0.32 -4.76
N TYR A 57 6.79 0.48 -5.71
CA TYR A 57 8.21 0.82 -5.75
C TYR A 57 8.70 1.50 -4.47
N LEU A 58 7.93 2.45 -3.93
CA LEU A 58 8.28 3.14 -2.68
C LEU A 58 8.28 2.18 -1.49
N LEU A 59 7.29 1.29 -1.42
CA LEU A 59 7.16 0.32 -0.34
C LEU A 59 8.22 -0.77 -0.39
N ASP A 60 8.58 -1.23 -1.60
CA ASP A 60 9.64 -2.21 -1.81
C ASP A 60 11.00 -1.65 -1.39
N ASP A 61 11.30 -0.40 -1.74
CA ASP A 61 12.54 0.29 -1.32
C ASP A 61 12.65 0.34 0.21
N ILE A 62 11.61 0.81 0.90
CA ILE A 62 11.61 0.86 2.38
C ILE A 62 11.54 -0.52 3.02
N SER A 63 11.05 -1.55 2.33
CA SER A 63 11.04 -2.92 2.85
C SER A 63 12.46 -3.49 3.05
N ASN A 64 13.48 -2.85 2.47
CA ASN A 64 14.89 -3.17 2.63
C ASN A 64 15.57 -2.38 3.76
N ASP A 65 14.84 -1.52 4.49
CA ASP A 65 15.41 -0.73 5.59
C ASP A 65 15.84 -1.63 6.77
N ILE A 66 17.08 -1.43 7.22
CA ILE A 66 17.68 -2.16 8.34
C ILE A 66 17.06 -1.82 9.70
N ASN A 67 16.46 -0.63 9.83
CA ASN A 67 15.79 -0.14 11.04
C ASN A 67 14.30 -0.51 11.06
N MET A 68 13.78 -1.16 10.03
CA MET A 68 12.37 -1.53 9.96
C MET A 68 12.03 -2.63 10.99
N PRO A 69 11.08 -2.38 11.92
CA PRO A 69 10.61 -3.39 12.86
C PRO A 69 10.01 -4.60 12.15
N SER A 70 10.14 -5.79 12.74
CA SER A 70 9.65 -7.04 12.13
C SER A 70 8.14 -7.03 11.86
N HIS A 71 7.34 -6.49 12.79
CA HIS A 71 5.88 -6.38 12.60
C HIS A 71 5.55 -5.45 11.43
N THR A 72 6.19 -4.28 11.36
CA THR A 72 6.03 -3.32 10.26
C THR A 72 6.39 -3.95 8.92
N ARG A 73 7.46 -4.75 8.86
CA ARG A 73 7.87 -5.44 7.63
C ARG A 73 6.76 -6.35 7.12
N THR A 74 6.13 -7.13 8.00
CA THR A 74 4.99 -7.97 7.63
C THR A 74 3.80 -7.16 7.12
N GLU A 75 3.50 -6.02 7.75
CA GLU A 75 2.43 -5.12 7.31
C GLU A 75 2.73 -4.51 5.93
N ILE A 76 3.96 -4.08 5.68
CA ILE A 76 4.38 -3.59 4.35
C ILE A 76 4.21 -4.67 3.28
N TRP A 77 4.62 -5.91 3.56
CA TRP A 77 4.42 -7.03 2.62
C TRP A 77 2.96 -7.32 2.33
N GLN A 78 2.09 -7.22 3.34
CA GLN A 78 0.65 -7.34 3.15
C GLN A 78 0.12 -6.22 2.24
N ILE A 79 0.50 -4.97 2.50
CA ILE A 79 0.10 -3.81 1.71
C ILE A 79 0.53 -3.99 0.24
N ILE A 80 1.78 -4.39 -0.02
CA ILE A 80 2.28 -4.65 -1.38
C ILE A 80 1.43 -5.73 -2.06
N SER A 81 1.15 -6.84 -1.37
CA SER A 81 0.34 -7.95 -1.91
C SER A 81 -1.09 -7.51 -2.26
N GLU A 82 -1.70 -6.66 -1.43
CA GLU A 82 -3.03 -6.09 -1.69
C GLU A 82 -3.00 -5.15 -2.91
N LEU A 83 -1.99 -4.28 -3.00
CA LEU A 83 -1.79 -3.40 -4.16
C LEU A 83 -1.61 -4.19 -5.47
N GLU A 84 -0.82 -5.25 -5.46
CA GLU A 84 -0.65 -6.13 -6.61
C GLU A 84 -1.97 -6.80 -7.03
N SER A 85 -2.76 -7.26 -6.05
CA SER A 85 -4.09 -7.82 -6.31
C SER A 85 -5.03 -6.80 -6.96
N ILE A 86 -5.01 -5.54 -6.50
CA ILE A 86 -5.79 -4.45 -7.10
C ILE A 86 -5.31 -4.19 -8.54
N ARG A 87 -3.99 -4.13 -8.75
CA ARG A 87 -3.41 -3.92 -10.09
C ARG A 87 -3.85 -5.01 -11.08
N GLU A 88 -3.83 -6.26 -10.67
CA GLU A 88 -4.26 -7.39 -11.50
C GLU A 88 -5.77 -7.35 -11.83
N LYS A 89 -6.59 -6.71 -10.99
CA LYS A 89 -8.02 -6.47 -11.28
C LYS A 89 -8.22 -5.34 -12.31
N ILE A 90 -7.35 -4.34 -12.34
CA ILE A 90 -7.43 -3.22 -13.31
C ILE A 90 -7.10 -3.69 -14.74
N LYS A 91 -6.16 -4.64 -14.86
CA LYS A 91 -5.71 -5.17 -16.16
C LYS A 91 -6.69 -6.17 -16.80
N LYS A 92 -7.71 -6.62 -16.07
CA LYS A 92 -8.72 -7.59 -16.54
C LYS A 92 -9.98 -6.89 -17.02
#